data_AF-D3ARQ6-F1
#
_entry.id   AF-D3ARQ6-F1
#
_cell.length_a   1.000
_cell.length_b   1.000
_cell.length_c   1.000
_cell.angle_alpha   90.00
_cell.angle_beta   90.00
_cell.angle_gamma   90.00
#
_symmetry.space_group_name_H-M   'P 1'
#
loop_
_entity.id
_entity.type
_entity.pdbx_description
1 polymer ?
#
loop_
_entity_poly.entity_id
_entity_poly.type
_entity_poly.pdbx_seq_one_letter_code
_entity_poly.pdbx_strand_id
1 'polypeptide(L)' 'YVEPGYEETEGFFEELDRLPADTQNVIRLRFYEEMSLQEIAEVMELSVNTVKSKLYRGLKSLKEELVI' A
#
# COMPACT_ATOMS: atom_id res chain seq x y z
N TYR A 1 25.34 17.04 -8.17
CA TYR A 1 24.33 17.13 -7.11
C TYR A 1 23.60 15.81 -7.09
N VAL A 2 23.82 14.98 -6.08
CA VAL A 2 23.05 13.75 -5.84
C VAL A 2 22.20 14.09 -4.63
N GLU A 3 20.88 14.17 -4.80
CA GLU A 3 19.96 14.42 -3.69
C GLU A 3 19.90 13.15 -2.83
N PRO A 4 20.36 13.18 -1.56
CA PRO A 4 20.21 12.05 -0.66
C PRO A 4 18.77 12.06 -0.16
N GLY A 5 17.91 11.27 -0.80
CA GLY A 5 16.49 11.16 -0.46
C GLY A 5 15.71 10.13 -1.25
N TYR A 6 16.27 9.60 -2.35
CA TYR A 6 15.59 8.60 -3.18
C TYR A 6 15.77 7.15 -2.71
N GLU A 7 16.87 6.82 -2.01
CA GLU A 7 17.16 5.44 -1.57
C GLU A 7 16.08 4.87 -0.64
N GLU A 8 15.52 5.67 0.28
CA GLU A 8 14.44 5.22 1.17
C GLU A 8 13.12 4.96 0.43
N THR A 9 12.86 5.69 -0.66
CA THR A 9 11.63 5.51 -1.45
C THR A 9 11.72 4.33 -2.40
N GLU A 10 12.90 4.06 -2.98
CA GLU A 10 13.11 2.90 -3.87
C GLU A 10 12.79 1.58 -3.15
N GLY A 11 13.30 1.38 -1.93
CA GLY A 11 13.03 0.16 -1.16
C GLY A 11 11.54 -0.04 -0.82
N PHE A 12 10.81 1.05 -0.57
CA PHE A 12 9.37 0.98 -0.33
C PHE A 12 8.58 0.53 -1.57
N PHE A 13 8.91 1.08 -2.74
CA PHE A 13 8.21 0.73 -3.99
C PHE A 13 8.51 -0.72 -4.41
N GLU A 14 9.75 -1.17 -4.28
CA GLU A 14 10.10 -2.57 -4.55
C GLU A 14 9.32 -3.55 -3.66
N GLU A 15 9.18 -3.23 -2.37
CA GLU A 15 8.47 -4.08 -1.43
C GLU A 15 6.95 -4.01 -1.62
N LEU A 16 6.41 -2.83 -1.99
CA LEU A 16 5.03 -2.69 -2.41
C LEU A 16 4.73 -3.57 -3.62
N ASP A 17 5.60 -3.58 -4.62
CA ASP A 17 5.43 -4.36 -5.85
C ASP A 17 5.47 -5.88 -5.62
N ARG A 18 6.00 -6.35 -4.47
CA ARG A 18 5.96 -7.77 -4.06
C ARG A 18 4.63 -8.19 -3.44
N LEU A 19 3.79 -7.25 -3.01
CA LEU A 19 2.48 -7.57 -2.45
C LEU A 19 1.51 -8.08 -3.53
N PRO A 20 0.45 -8.84 -3.16
CA PRO A 20 -0.62 -9.17 -4.10
C PRO A 20 -1.25 -7.90 -4.71
N ALA A 21 -1.60 -7.96 -6.01
CA ALA A 21 -2.08 -6.79 -6.77
C ALA A 21 -3.23 -6.03 -6.08
N ASP A 22 -4.23 -6.74 -5.54
CA ASP A 22 -5.33 -6.09 -4.81
C ASP A 22 -4.85 -5.32 -3.58
N THR A 23 -3.85 -5.84 -2.87
CA THR A 23 -3.29 -5.19 -1.68
C THR A 23 -2.51 -3.94 -2.08
N GLN A 24 -1.74 -4.01 -3.16
CA GLN A 24 -1.07 -2.84 -3.74
C GLN A 24 -2.09 -1.75 -4.09
N ASN A 25 -3.17 -2.13 -4.78
CA ASN A 25 -4.23 -1.20 -5.20
C ASN A 25 -4.90 -0.55 -3.99
N VAL A 26 -5.23 -1.31 -2.95
CA VAL A 26 -5.79 -0.75 -1.71
C VAL A 26 -4.86 0.29 -1.07
N ILE A 27 -3.54 0.01 -1.02
CA ILE A 27 -2.55 0.94 -0.47
C ILE A 27 -2.41 2.18 -1.36
N ARG A 28 -2.32 2.00 -2.68
CA ARG A 28 -2.21 3.10 -3.64
C ARG A 28 -3.41 4.05 -3.56
N LEU A 29 -4.62 3.49 -3.65
CA LEU A 29 -5.86 4.28 -3.55
C LEU A 29 -5.98 4.99 -2.19
N ARG A 30 -5.53 4.36 -1.09
CA ARG A 30 -5.61 4.97 0.24
C ARG A 30 -4.67 6.16 0.45
N PHE A 31 -3.44 6.06 -0.07
CA PHE A 31 -2.39 7.04 0.28
C PHE A 31 -2.01 7.98 -0.87
N TYR A 32 -2.16 7.57 -2.13
CA TYR A 32 -1.86 8.42 -3.28
C TYR A 32 -3.10 9.16 -3.78
N GLU A 33 -4.24 8.47 -3.83
CA GLU A 33 -5.52 9.06 -4.23
C GLU A 33 -6.35 9.56 -3.02
N GLU A 34 -5.81 9.43 -1.81
CA GLU A 34 -6.43 9.85 -0.53
C GLU A 34 -7.86 9.32 -0.28
N MET A 35 -8.26 8.23 -0.94
CA MET A 35 -9.61 7.69 -0.85
C MET A 35 -9.92 7.11 0.53
N SER A 36 -11.17 7.23 0.96
CA SER A 36 -11.70 6.54 2.13
C SER A 36 -11.83 5.03 1.89
N LEU A 37 -11.93 4.25 2.98
CA LEU A 37 -12.11 2.79 2.88
C LEU A 37 -13.43 2.41 2.20
N GLN A 38 -14.45 3.28 2.28
CA GLN A 38 -15.74 3.13 1.63
C GLN A 38 -15.61 3.34 0.12
N GLU A 39 -14.98 4.44 -0.32
CA GLU A 39 -14.76 4.70 -1.75
C GLU A 39 -13.89 3.62 -2.39
N ILE A 40 -12.86 3.12 -1.68
CA ILE A 40 -12.03 2.01 -2.17
C ILE A 40 -12.87 0.73 -2.30
N ALA A 41 -13.74 0.45 -1.33
CA ALA A 41 -14.62 -0.71 -1.38
C ALA A 41 -15.57 -0.66 -2.58
N GLU A 42 -16.11 0.52 -2.87
CA GLU A 42 -16.97 0.75 -4.03
C GLU A 42 -16.21 0.59 -5.35
N VAL A 43 -15.05 1.24 -5.50
CA VAL A 43 -14.25 1.19 -6.74
C VAL A 43 -13.69 -0.20 -7.02
N MET A 44 -13.32 -0.96 -5.98
CA MET A 44 -12.77 -2.31 -6.14
C MET A 44 -13.84 -3.41 -6.14
N GLU A 45 -15.13 -3.06 -5.97
CA GLU A 45 -16.24 -4.02 -5.82
C GLU A 45 -16.01 -5.03 -4.67
N LEU A 46 -15.49 -4.56 -3.54
CA LEU A 46 -15.17 -5.36 -2.36
C LEU A 46 -15.98 -4.90 -1.14
N SER A 47 -16.04 -5.74 -0.10
CA SER A 47 -16.54 -5.27 1.19
C SER A 47 -15.51 -4.35 1.88
N VAL A 48 -15.98 -3.36 2.64
CA VAL A 48 -15.12 -2.50 3.48
C VAL A 48 -14.25 -3.33 4.43
N ASN A 49 -14.74 -4.48 4.91
CA ASN A 49 -13.97 -5.40 5.77
C ASN A 49 -12.85 -6.10 5.02
N THR A 50 -13.07 -6.45 3.74
CA THR A 50 -12.04 -6.99 2.86
C THR A 50 -10.96 -5.95 2.60
N VAL A 51 -11.35 -4.70 2.29
CA VAL A 51 -10.41 -3.57 2.11
C VAL A 51 -9.58 -3.35 3.36
N LYS A 52 -10.20 -3.27 4.55
CA LYS A 52 -9.49 -3.17 5.84
C LYS A 52 -8.47 -4.30 6.04
N SER A 53 -8.89 -5.53 5.77
CA SER A 53 -8.04 -6.71 5.96
C SER A 53 -6.85 -6.72 5.01
N LYS A 54 -7.04 -6.33 3.73
CA LYS A 54 -5.96 -6.17 2.75
C LYS A 54 -5.02 -5.03 3.16
N LEU A 55 -5.54 -3.86 3.53
CA LEU A 55 -4.74 -2.72 3.98
C LEU A 55 -3.88 -3.07 5.19
N TYR A 56 -4.47 -3.65 6.23
CA TYR A 56 -3.73 -4.01 7.44
C TYR A 56 -2.63 -5.03 7.17
N ARG A 57 -2.92 -6.08 6.39
CA ARG A 57 -1.93 -7.10 6.03
C ARG A 57 -0.80 -6.52 5.19
N GLY A 58 -1.14 -5.70 4.19
CA GLY A 58 -0.13 -5.06 3.35
C GLY A 58 0.79 -4.13 4.14
N LEU A 59 0.23 -3.26 4.99
CA LEU A 59 1.03 -2.38 5.86
C LEU A 59 1.89 -3.16 6.86
N LYS A 60 1.39 -4.28 7.37
CA LYS A 60 2.17 -5.17 8.25
C LYS A 60 3.37 -5.77 7.51
N SER A 61 3.15 -6.31 6.31
CA SER A 61 4.23 -6.87 5.48
C SER A 61 5.28 -5.81 5.13
N LEU A 62 4.87 -4.63 4.67
CA LEU A 62 5.79 -3.52 4.37
C LEU A 62 6.62 -3.14 5.61
N LYS A 63 5.99 -3.09 6.79
CA LYS A 63 6.70 -2.78 8.04
C LYS A 63 7.72 -3.86 8.42
N GLU A 64 7.43 -5.14 8.20
CA GLU A 64 8.35 -6.23 8.55
C GLU A 64 9.58 -6.25 7.64
N GLU A 65 9.42 -5.87 6.38
CA GLU A 65 10.48 -5.89 5.36
C GLU A 65 11.33 -4.60 5.34
N LEU A 66 10.76 -3.46 5.71
CA LEU A 66 11.48 -2.19 5.84
C LEU A 66 12.20 -2.02 7.19
N VAL A 67 11.89 -2.85 8.18
CA VAL A 67 12.60 -2.89 9.46
C VAL A 67 13.66 -4.00 9.38
N ILE A 68 14.74 -3.70 8.67
CA ILE A 68 16.00 -4.47 8.68
C ILE A 68 17.15 -3.50 8.98
#